data_AF-A0A1B6HU67-F1
#
_entry.id   AF-A0A1B6HU67-F1
#
_cell.length_a   1.000
_cell.length_b   1.000
_cell.length_c   1.000
_cell.angle_alpha   90.00
_cell.angle_beta   90.00
_cell.angle_gamma   90.00
#
_symmetry.space_group_name_H-M   'P 1'
#
loop_
_entity.id
_entity.type
_entity.pdbx_description
1 polymer ?
#
loop_
_entity_poly.entity_id
_entity_poly.type
_entity_poly.pdbx_seq_one_letter_code
_entity_poly.pdbx_strand_id
1 'polypeptide(L)'
;MLYIKPPRGDIQLSELQECVITRINYFLLRYQQDPAVSKNDLKFEYLQIGTALDRIGHFILRLLSLESQLVKEFIISSEATFTIERLEFLSSEQIVQLIKTTIRHIDEVGEPSKSDTLWNTQIKYIFNKIKSAFKSAHIRDFNHDVLCTAYMLKIPFEMCVGLVAKRELELEKGKIIVPCGKWKQFLQCFFEAHVKREISKIESKGCVAEIIADQRLIELRDIVHKK
;
A
#
# COMPACT_ATOMS: atom_id res chain seq x y z
N MET A 1 2.67 -6.95 1.94
CA MET A 1 2.27 -6.10 0.80
C MET A 1 1.24 -5.05 1.20
N LEU A 2 0.08 -5.38 1.77
CA LEU A 2 -0.96 -4.37 2.09
C LEU A 2 -0.82 -3.67 3.45
N TYR A 3 0.23 -3.94 4.24
CA TYR A 3 0.41 -3.32 5.56
C TYR A 3 -0.82 -3.44 6.48
N ILE A 4 -1.28 -4.69 6.67
CA ILE A 4 -2.49 -5.02 7.43
C ILE A 4 -2.22 -5.07 8.93
N LYS A 5 -1.19 -5.81 9.33
CA LYS A 5 -0.80 -5.95 10.74
C LYS A 5 0.17 -4.84 11.14
N PRO A 6 -0.16 -4.02 12.16
CA PRO A 6 0.76 -3.04 12.71
C PRO A 6 2.05 -3.71 13.21
N PRO A 7 3.21 -3.06 13.05
CA PRO A 7 4.44 -3.53 13.69
C PRO A 7 4.25 -3.57 15.22
N ARG A 8 4.93 -4.51 15.88
CA ARG A 8 4.94 -4.66 17.34
C ARG A 8 6.36 -4.43 17.84
N GLY A 9 6.48 -3.95 19.07
CA GLY A 9 7.74 -3.63 19.72
C GLY A 9 8.04 -2.14 19.70
N ASP A 10 9.10 -1.78 20.40
CA ASP A 10 9.56 -0.41 20.53
C ASP A 10 10.69 -0.13 19.54
N ILE A 11 10.77 1.11 19.07
CA ILE A 11 11.81 1.61 18.19
C ILE A 11 12.32 2.94 18.74
N GLN A 12 13.61 3.21 18.55
CA GLN A 12 14.17 4.51 18.93
C GLN A 12 13.56 5.61 18.05
N LEU A 13 13.25 6.77 18.66
CA LEU A 13 12.63 7.88 17.93
C LEU A 13 13.48 8.34 16.75
N SER A 14 14.81 8.38 16.91
CA SER A 14 15.75 8.72 15.84
C SER A 14 15.62 7.77 14.64
N GLU A 15 15.60 6.46 14.88
CA GLU A 15 15.47 5.44 13.84
C GLU A 15 14.10 5.53 13.15
N LEU A 16 13.03 5.80 13.91
CA LEU A 16 11.70 6.03 13.36
C LEU A 16 11.66 7.27 12.46
N GLN A 17 12.29 8.37 12.90
CA GLN A 17 12.40 9.59 12.10
C GLN A 17 13.16 9.34 10.81
N GLU A 18 14.32 8.68 10.86
CA GLU A 18 15.11 8.36 9.67
C GLU A 18 14.35 7.46 8.70
N CYS A 19 13.61 6.46 9.19
CA CYS A 19 12.78 5.59 8.38
C CYS A 19 11.73 6.37 7.59
N VAL A 20 11.02 7.29 8.26
CA VAL A 20 9.95 8.09 7.65
C VAL A 20 10.52 9.14 6.70
N ILE A 21 11.56 9.86 7.10
CA ILE A 21 12.23 10.88 6.28
C ILE A 21 12.80 10.25 5.01
N THR A 22 13.47 9.10 5.12
CA THR A 22 14.02 8.40 3.95
C THR A 22 12.92 8.03 2.96
N ARG A 23 11.76 7.59 3.45
CA ARG A 23 10.62 7.21 2.61
C ARG A 23 9.98 8.42 1.94
N ILE A 24 9.85 9.54 2.64
CA ILE A 24 9.33 10.79 2.07
C ILE A 24 10.32 11.38 1.05
N ASN A 25 11.63 11.42 1.38
CA ASN A 25 12.67 11.83 0.43
C ASN A 25 12.60 10.98 -0.84
N TYR A 26 12.36 9.67 -0.71
CA TYR A 26 12.17 8.82 -1.87
C TYR A 26 10.98 9.28 -2.72
N PHE A 27 9.82 9.58 -2.11
CA PHE A 27 8.65 10.09 -2.83
C PHE A 27 8.90 11.44 -3.48
N LEU A 28 9.52 12.39 -2.77
CA LEU A 28 9.85 13.71 -3.30
C LEU A 28 10.84 13.62 -4.47
N LEU A 29 11.92 12.86 -4.32
CA LEU A 29 12.89 12.64 -5.38
C LEU A 29 12.27 11.93 -6.59
N ARG A 30 11.50 10.86 -6.36
CA ARG A 30 11.03 9.98 -7.43
C ARG A 30 9.80 10.51 -8.16
N TYR A 31 8.86 11.11 -7.44
CA TYR A 31 7.54 11.48 -7.97
C TYR A 31 7.32 12.98 -8.09
N GLN A 32 7.95 13.80 -7.24
CA GLN A 32 7.90 15.27 -7.35
C GLN A 32 9.12 15.86 -8.07
N GLN A 33 10.18 15.05 -8.27
CA GLN A 33 11.46 15.50 -8.86
C GLN A 33 12.04 16.70 -8.11
N ASP A 34 11.89 16.69 -6.78
CA ASP A 34 12.33 17.79 -5.93
C ASP A 34 13.86 17.95 -5.99
N PRO A 35 14.38 19.11 -6.43
CA PRO A 35 15.82 19.35 -6.54
C PRO A 35 16.52 19.42 -5.18
N ALA A 36 15.80 19.60 -4.07
CA ALA A 36 16.36 19.65 -2.73
C ALA A 36 16.72 18.26 -2.16
N VAL A 37 16.26 17.18 -2.81
CA VAL A 37 16.53 15.81 -2.38
C VAL A 37 17.50 15.14 -3.35
N SER A 38 18.53 14.50 -2.82
CA SER A 38 19.51 13.73 -3.61
C SER A 38 19.40 12.23 -3.34
N LYS A 39 19.97 11.41 -4.23
CA LYS A 39 20.08 9.95 -4.00
C LYS A 39 20.89 9.61 -2.75
N ASN A 40 21.81 10.48 -2.34
CA ASN A 40 22.65 10.26 -1.16
C ASN A 40 21.85 10.40 0.14
N ASP A 41 20.66 11.03 0.09
CA ASP A 41 19.74 11.16 1.22
C ASP A 41 18.87 9.91 1.43
N LEU A 42 19.08 8.85 0.64
CA LEU A 42 18.30 7.61 0.67
C LEU A 42 19.06 6.47 1.35
N LYS A 43 18.54 6.02 2.49
CA LYS A 43 18.97 4.80 3.17
C LYS A 43 18.13 3.61 2.71
N PHE A 44 18.63 2.85 1.74
CA PHE A 44 17.86 1.76 1.08
C PHE A 44 17.36 0.66 2.03
N GLU A 45 18.01 0.46 3.18
CA GLU A 45 17.56 -0.46 4.23
C GLU A 45 16.14 -0.15 4.74
N TYR A 46 15.73 1.12 4.76
CA TYR A 46 14.38 1.53 5.18
C TYR A 46 13.32 1.37 4.07
N LEU A 47 13.75 1.10 2.84
CA LEU A 47 12.88 0.99 1.66
C LEU A 47 12.59 -0.47 1.26
N GLN A 48 13.30 -1.43 1.86
CA GLN A 48 13.17 -2.85 1.55
C GLN A 48 11.80 -3.41 1.95
N ILE A 49 11.01 -3.84 0.95
CA ILE A 49 9.64 -4.32 1.14
C ILE A 49 9.57 -5.53 2.09
N GLY A 50 8.60 -5.50 3.01
CA GLY A 50 8.30 -6.61 3.91
C GLY A 50 9.12 -6.68 5.19
N THR A 51 10.10 -5.79 5.38
CA THR A 51 10.87 -5.68 6.63
C THR A 51 10.02 -5.06 7.75
N ALA A 52 10.54 -5.08 8.99
CA ALA A 52 9.89 -4.38 10.10
C ALA A 52 9.89 -2.86 9.87
N LEU A 53 11.02 -2.31 9.43
CA LEU A 53 11.21 -0.88 9.15
C LEU A 53 10.28 -0.40 8.03
N ASP A 54 10.16 -1.16 6.93
CA ASP A 54 9.20 -0.85 5.85
C ASP A 54 7.75 -0.74 6.36
N ARG A 55 7.36 -1.63 7.27
CA ARG A 55 6.02 -1.54 7.89
C ARG A 55 5.92 -0.33 8.80
N ILE A 56 6.92 -0.04 9.62
CA ILE A 56 6.94 1.13 10.52
C ILE A 56 6.76 2.40 9.70
N GLY A 57 7.58 2.62 8.65
CA GLY A 57 7.47 3.79 7.78
C GLY A 57 6.06 3.98 7.22
N HIS A 58 5.47 2.92 6.65
CA HIS A 58 4.11 2.97 6.13
C HIS A 58 3.06 3.32 7.19
N PHE A 59 3.14 2.70 8.37
CA PHE A 59 2.16 2.94 9.44
C PHE A 59 2.29 4.33 10.05
N ILE A 60 3.50 4.88 10.18
CA ILE A 60 3.69 6.27 10.64
C ILE A 60 3.19 7.27 9.59
N LEU A 61 3.41 7.01 8.30
CA LEU A 61 2.84 7.85 7.23
C LEU A 61 1.31 7.91 7.26
N ARG A 62 0.63 6.81 7.66
CA ARG A 62 -0.83 6.86 7.90
C ARG A 62 -1.19 7.84 9.00
N LEU A 63 -0.41 7.93 10.08
CA LEU A 63 -0.65 8.90 11.17
C LEU A 63 -0.36 10.33 10.72
N LEU A 64 0.71 10.54 9.94
CA LEU A 64 1.04 11.85 9.37
C LEU A 64 -0.03 12.36 8.40
N SER A 65 -0.70 11.44 7.68
CA SER A 65 -1.75 11.77 6.74
C SER A 65 -3.04 12.31 7.37
N LEU A 66 -3.20 12.25 8.69
CA LEU A 66 -4.44 12.65 9.37
C LEU A 66 -4.65 14.17 9.40
N GLU A 67 -3.57 14.96 9.29
CA GLU A 67 -3.65 16.41 9.48
C GLU A 67 -4.08 17.18 8.23
N SER A 68 -3.63 16.74 7.05
CA SER A 68 -3.86 17.47 5.80
C SER A 68 -4.36 16.54 4.72
N GLN A 69 -5.46 16.93 4.08
CA GLN A 69 -6.05 16.18 2.96
C GLN A 69 -5.08 16.11 1.77
N LEU A 70 -4.32 17.17 1.50
CA LEU A 70 -3.30 17.19 0.43
C LEU A 70 -2.16 16.20 0.74
N VAL A 71 -1.66 16.21 1.97
CA VAL A 71 -0.61 15.28 2.42
C VAL A 71 -1.12 13.84 2.36
N LYS A 72 -2.38 13.61 2.74
CA LYS A 72 -3.05 12.32 2.66
C LYS A 72 -3.11 11.78 1.24
N GLU A 73 -3.57 12.58 0.29
CA GLU A 73 -3.64 12.19 -1.11
C GLU A 73 -2.25 11.88 -1.68
N PHE A 74 -1.27 12.74 -1.40
CA PHE A 74 0.12 12.53 -1.80
C PHE A 74 0.71 11.23 -1.24
N ILE A 75 0.54 10.97 0.07
CA ILE A 75 1.05 9.75 0.71
C ILE A 75 0.38 8.52 0.10
N ILE A 76 -0.95 8.53 -0.09
CA ILE A 76 -1.68 7.37 -0.60
C ILE A 76 -1.27 7.03 -2.04
N SER A 77 -1.19 8.03 -2.92
CA SER A 77 -0.78 7.81 -4.31
C SER A 77 0.68 7.39 -4.41
N SER A 78 1.56 8.00 -3.62
CA SER A 78 2.99 7.68 -3.60
C SER A 78 3.25 6.28 -3.04
N GLU A 79 2.58 5.89 -1.96
CA GLU A 79 2.68 4.54 -1.38
C GLU A 79 2.17 3.45 -2.31
N ALA A 80 1.06 3.71 -3.01
CA ALA A 80 0.54 2.77 -3.99
C ALA A 80 1.54 2.57 -5.13
N THR A 81 2.04 3.67 -5.71
CA THR A 81 3.03 3.63 -6.78
C THR A 81 4.31 2.93 -6.32
N PHE A 82 4.85 3.32 -5.16
CA PHE A 82 6.05 2.74 -4.57
C PHE A 82 5.92 1.25 -4.27
N THR A 83 4.74 0.80 -3.86
CA THR A 83 4.48 -0.63 -3.67
C THR A 83 4.52 -1.38 -4.99
N ILE A 84 3.90 -0.85 -6.05
CA ILE A 84 3.90 -1.49 -7.37
C ILE A 84 5.31 -1.52 -7.98
N GLU A 85 6.05 -0.41 -7.96
CA GLU A 85 7.44 -0.35 -8.45
C GLU A 85 8.31 -1.40 -7.73
N ARG A 86 8.17 -1.57 -6.42
CA ARG A 86 8.94 -2.58 -5.69
C ARG A 86 8.60 -4.01 -6.07
N LEU A 87 7.35 -4.31 -6.44
CA LEU A 87 6.98 -5.64 -6.90
C LEU A 87 7.60 -6.01 -8.25
N GLU A 88 7.94 -5.01 -9.08
CA GLU A 88 8.63 -5.22 -10.38
C GLU A 88 10.03 -5.82 -10.24
N PHE A 89 10.68 -5.60 -9.09
CA PHE A 89 12.02 -6.10 -8.80
C PHE A 89 12.02 -7.44 -8.05
N LEU A 90 10.86 -8.03 -7.80
CA LEU A 90 10.73 -9.30 -7.08
C LEU A 90 10.49 -10.47 -8.02
N SER A 91 11.04 -11.63 -7.64
CA SER A 91 10.68 -12.89 -8.28
C SER A 91 9.24 -13.28 -7.94
N SER A 92 8.63 -14.12 -8.78
CA SER A 92 7.31 -14.68 -8.53
C SER A 92 7.21 -15.40 -7.17
N GLU A 93 8.29 -16.06 -6.73
CA GLU A 93 8.35 -16.74 -5.44
C GLU A 93 8.28 -15.73 -4.27
N GLN A 94 9.02 -14.63 -4.38
CA GLN A 94 9.01 -13.54 -3.40
C GLN A 94 7.63 -12.88 -3.34
N ILE A 95 6.99 -12.63 -4.49
CA ILE A 95 5.63 -12.08 -4.57
C ILE A 95 4.62 -13.03 -3.90
N VAL A 96 4.69 -14.33 -4.21
CA VAL A 96 3.85 -15.35 -3.58
C VAL A 96 4.07 -15.38 -2.07
N GLN A 97 5.31 -15.22 -1.60
CA GLN A 97 5.64 -15.17 -0.18
C GLN A 97 5.10 -13.91 0.51
N LEU A 98 5.14 -12.74 -0.15
CA LEU A 98 4.52 -11.51 0.33
C LEU A 98 3.00 -11.64 0.42
N ILE A 99 2.37 -12.30 -0.55
CA ILE A 99 0.93 -12.61 -0.54
C ILE A 99 0.60 -13.51 0.66
N LYS A 100 1.31 -14.63 0.84
CA LYS A 100 1.11 -15.54 1.98
C LYS A 100 1.25 -14.82 3.32
N THR A 101 2.28 -13.99 3.46
CA THR A 101 2.50 -13.16 4.66
C THR A 101 1.34 -12.21 4.89
N THR A 102 0.81 -11.60 3.84
CA THR A 102 -0.31 -10.67 3.95
C THR A 102 -1.60 -11.40 4.36
N ILE A 103 -1.88 -12.58 3.80
CA ILE A 103 -3.03 -13.41 4.21
C ILE A 103 -2.89 -13.80 5.69
N ARG A 104 -1.71 -14.27 6.12
CA ARG A 104 -1.45 -14.59 7.52
C ARG A 104 -1.69 -13.39 8.44
N HIS A 105 -1.24 -12.20 8.05
CA HIS A 105 -1.49 -10.98 8.82
C HIS A 105 -2.98 -10.65 8.97
N ILE A 106 -3.82 -10.98 7.97
CA ILE A 106 -5.28 -10.85 8.10
C ILE A 106 -5.80 -11.79 9.19
N ASP A 107 -5.35 -13.04 9.16
CA ASP A 107 -5.77 -14.06 10.14
C ASP A 107 -5.36 -13.69 11.56
N GLU A 108 -4.20 -13.05 11.73
CA GLU A 108 -3.65 -12.66 13.05
C GLU A 108 -4.27 -11.40 13.66
N VAL A 109 -4.70 -10.43 12.86
CA VAL A 109 -5.29 -9.17 13.37
C VAL A 109 -6.72 -9.38 13.87
N GLY A 110 -7.41 -10.40 13.39
CA GLY A 110 -8.81 -10.65 13.69
C GLY A 110 -9.75 -9.65 13.00
N GLU A 111 -11.05 -9.80 13.25
CA GLU A 111 -12.11 -9.07 12.54
C GLU A 111 -13.04 -8.39 13.55
N PRO A 112 -12.83 -7.09 13.85
CA PRO A 112 -13.61 -6.40 14.88
C PRO A 112 -15.02 -6.03 14.41
N SER A 113 -15.31 -6.08 13.11
CA SER A 113 -16.61 -5.73 12.53
C SER A 113 -16.98 -6.61 11.32
N LYS A 114 -18.28 -6.71 11.00
CA LYS A 114 -18.76 -7.40 9.79
C LYS A 114 -18.19 -6.79 8.50
N SER A 115 -18.00 -5.46 8.46
CA SER A 115 -17.38 -4.78 7.32
C SER A 115 -15.92 -5.21 7.13
N ASP A 116 -15.19 -5.40 8.24
CA ASP A 116 -13.83 -5.93 8.21
C ASP A 116 -13.77 -7.37 7.72
N THR A 117 -14.68 -8.23 8.17
CA THR A 117 -14.80 -9.60 7.67
C THR A 117 -15.00 -9.65 6.17
N LEU A 118 -15.93 -8.84 5.64
CA LEU A 118 -16.20 -8.80 4.21
C LEU A 118 -14.98 -8.32 3.42
N TRP A 119 -14.38 -7.20 3.83
CA TRP A 119 -13.19 -6.66 3.17
C TRP A 119 -12.02 -7.67 3.18
N ASN A 120 -11.73 -8.27 4.34
CA ASN A 120 -10.67 -9.25 4.51
C ASN A 120 -10.91 -10.52 3.68
N THR A 121 -12.15 -10.99 3.60
CA THR A 121 -12.55 -12.12 2.74
C THR A 121 -12.25 -11.81 1.28
N GLN A 122 -12.56 -10.60 0.83
CA GLN A 122 -12.28 -10.19 -0.54
C GLN A 122 -10.78 -10.04 -0.81
N ILE A 123 -10.00 -9.45 0.10
CA ILE A 123 -8.53 -9.41 -0.02
C ILE A 123 -7.99 -10.83 -0.20
N LYS A 124 -8.40 -11.76 0.68
CA LYS A 124 -7.97 -13.17 0.62
C LYS A 124 -8.34 -13.82 -0.72
N TYR A 125 -9.55 -13.57 -1.23
CA TYR A 125 -10.00 -14.07 -2.52
C TYR A 125 -9.08 -13.59 -3.66
N ILE A 126 -8.87 -12.27 -3.75
CA ILE A 126 -8.02 -11.64 -4.77
C ILE A 126 -6.61 -12.20 -4.72
N PHE A 127 -6.01 -12.22 -3.54
CA PHE A 127 -4.64 -12.68 -3.37
C PHE A 127 -4.47 -14.17 -3.63
N ASN A 128 -5.46 -15.01 -3.34
CA ASN A 128 -5.41 -16.41 -3.75
C ASN A 128 -5.50 -16.58 -5.28
N LYS A 129 -6.28 -15.75 -5.98
CA LYS A 129 -6.32 -15.76 -7.45
C LYS A 129 -5.01 -15.31 -8.07
N ILE A 130 -4.45 -14.19 -7.61
CA ILE A 130 -3.13 -13.71 -8.05
C ILE A 130 -2.05 -14.76 -7.79
N LYS A 131 -2.02 -15.34 -6.58
CA LYS A 131 -1.11 -16.44 -6.22
C LYS A 131 -1.25 -17.64 -7.17
N SER A 132 -2.48 -18.03 -7.51
CA SER A 132 -2.72 -19.14 -8.43
C SER A 132 -2.18 -18.87 -9.82
N ALA A 133 -2.23 -17.62 -10.27
CA ALA A 133 -1.79 -17.27 -11.60
C ALA A 133 -0.26 -17.16 -11.72
N PHE A 134 0.42 -16.65 -10.70
CA PHE A 134 1.89 -16.76 -10.60
C PHE A 134 2.36 -18.23 -10.61
N LYS A 135 1.56 -19.15 -10.06
CA LYS A 135 1.84 -20.59 -10.13
C LYS A 135 1.55 -21.22 -11.50
N SER A 136 0.75 -20.59 -12.36
CA SER A 136 0.33 -21.16 -13.64
C SER A 136 1.40 -21.09 -14.74
N ALA A 137 2.61 -20.60 -14.42
CA ALA A 137 3.73 -20.35 -15.35
C ALA A 137 3.46 -19.33 -16.48
N HIS A 138 2.22 -18.87 -16.66
CA HIS A 138 1.86 -17.79 -17.57
C HIS A 138 2.45 -16.45 -17.14
N ILE A 139 2.42 -16.18 -15.83
CA ILE A 139 2.93 -14.95 -15.23
C ILE A 139 4.19 -15.32 -14.46
N ARG A 140 5.33 -15.13 -15.13
CA ARG A 140 6.66 -15.53 -14.63
C ARG A 140 7.27 -14.47 -13.73
N ASP A 141 6.86 -13.23 -13.89
CA ASP A 141 7.26 -12.08 -13.08
C ASP A 141 6.15 -11.02 -13.13
N PHE A 142 6.37 -9.91 -12.44
CA PHE A 142 5.41 -8.81 -12.37
C PHE A 142 5.42 -7.94 -13.65
N ASN A 143 6.44 -8.06 -14.50
CA ASN A 143 6.57 -7.36 -15.80
C ASN A 143 5.89 -8.16 -16.91
N HIS A 144 4.57 -8.25 -16.79
CA HIS A 144 3.71 -8.93 -17.74
C HIS A 144 3.28 -8.02 -18.90
N ASP A 145 3.03 -8.60 -20.07
CA ASP A 145 2.55 -7.85 -21.25
C ASP A 145 1.21 -7.16 -20.95
N VAL A 146 1.19 -5.84 -21.16
CA VAL A 146 0.05 -4.96 -20.86
C VAL A 146 -1.19 -5.25 -21.71
N LEU A 147 -1.02 -5.92 -22.84
CA LEU A 147 -2.11 -6.31 -23.74
C LEU A 147 -2.60 -7.74 -23.47
N CYS A 148 -1.98 -8.47 -22.54
CA CYS A 148 -2.34 -9.85 -22.31
C CYS A 148 -3.70 -10.00 -21.61
N THR A 149 -4.52 -10.91 -22.15
CA THR A 149 -5.88 -11.23 -21.67
C THR A 149 -6.06 -12.71 -21.34
N ALA A 150 -4.98 -13.50 -21.36
CA ALA A 150 -5.04 -14.95 -21.18
C ALA A 150 -5.51 -15.38 -19.78
N TYR A 151 -5.36 -14.52 -18.78
CA TYR A 151 -5.96 -14.70 -17.46
C TYR A 151 -6.85 -13.51 -17.11
N MET A 152 -8.06 -13.80 -16.64
CA MET A 152 -9.04 -12.80 -16.23
C MET A 152 -9.38 -12.97 -14.75
N LEU A 153 -9.22 -11.89 -13.99
CA LEU A 153 -9.57 -11.82 -12.58
C LEU A 153 -10.93 -11.12 -12.44
N LYS A 154 -11.94 -11.82 -11.92
CA LYS A 154 -13.26 -11.24 -11.63
C LYS A 154 -13.36 -10.83 -10.16
N ILE A 155 -13.56 -9.56 -9.87
CA ILE A 155 -13.58 -9.01 -8.50
C ILE A 155 -14.75 -8.06 -8.29
N PRO A 156 -15.27 -7.92 -7.06
CA PRO A 156 -16.30 -6.91 -6.77
C PRO A 156 -15.83 -5.51 -7.14
N PHE A 157 -16.70 -4.74 -7.79
CA PHE A 157 -16.34 -3.43 -8.33
C PHE A 157 -16.02 -2.40 -7.23
N GLU A 158 -16.57 -2.58 -6.03
CA GLU A 158 -16.40 -1.73 -4.86
C GLU A 158 -14.95 -1.66 -4.40
N MET A 159 -14.11 -2.63 -4.79
CA MET A 159 -12.71 -2.68 -4.40
C MET A 159 -11.82 -1.79 -5.25
N CYS A 160 -12.29 -1.39 -6.44
CA CYS A 160 -11.55 -0.55 -7.39
C CYS A 160 -12.50 0.42 -8.11
N VAL A 161 -13.30 1.16 -7.33
CA VAL A 161 -14.25 2.15 -7.86
C VAL A 161 -13.56 3.16 -8.79
N GLY A 162 -12.28 3.49 -8.56
CA GLY A 162 -11.51 4.37 -9.43
C GLY A 162 -11.39 3.90 -10.88
N LEU A 163 -11.22 2.59 -11.11
CA LEU A 163 -11.13 2.02 -12.48
C LEU A 163 -12.50 1.98 -13.15
N VAL A 164 -13.55 1.74 -12.37
CA VAL A 164 -14.94 1.76 -12.84
C VAL A 164 -15.33 3.17 -13.26
N ALA A 165 -15.00 4.18 -12.44
CA ALA A 165 -15.32 5.58 -12.70
C ALA A 165 -14.68 6.07 -14.01
N LYS A 166 -13.47 5.60 -14.32
CA LYS A 166 -12.75 5.91 -15.56
C LYS A 166 -13.18 5.07 -16.77
N ARG A 167 -14.09 4.10 -16.58
CA ARG A 167 -14.54 3.13 -17.60
C ARG A 167 -13.38 2.33 -18.23
N GLU A 168 -12.35 2.06 -17.45
CA GLU A 168 -11.13 1.38 -17.92
C GLU A 168 -11.29 -0.15 -17.97
N LEU A 169 -12.32 -0.70 -17.31
CA LEU A 169 -12.58 -2.12 -17.20
C LEU A 169 -14.06 -2.45 -17.39
N GLU A 170 -14.32 -3.64 -17.91
CA GLU A 170 -15.68 -4.16 -18.08
C GLU A 170 -16.30 -4.52 -16.73
N LEU A 171 -17.56 -4.11 -16.54
CA LEU A 171 -18.38 -4.44 -15.36
C LEU A 171 -19.46 -5.46 -15.75
N GLU A 172 -19.38 -6.66 -15.20
CA GLU A 172 -20.33 -7.74 -15.41
C GLU A 172 -20.92 -8.18 -14.06
N LYS A 173 -22.25 -8.02 -13.88
CA LYS A 173 -22.99 -8.49 -12.69
C LYS A 173 -22.36 -8.05 -11.35
N GLY A 174 -22.00 -6.78 -11.23
CA GLY A 174 -21.38 -6.22 -10.03
C GLY A 174 -19.91 -6.62 -9.84
N LYS A 175 -19.25 -7.18 -10.86
CA LYS A 175 -17.83 -7.52 -10.82
C LYS A 175 -17.09 -6.88 -11.98
N ILE A 176 -15.90 -6.34 -11.71
CA ILE A 176 -14.99 -5.93 -12.78
C ILE A 176 -14.16 -7.13 -13.25
N ILE A 177 -13.91 -7.16 -14.55
CA ILE A 177 -13.06 -8.16 -15.20
C ILE A 177 -11.70 -7.52 -15.46
N VAL A 178 -10.68 -7.97 -14.73
CA VAL A 178 -9.31 -7.45 -14.82
C VAL A 178 -8.45 -8.44 -15.63
N PRO A 179 -8.03 -8.11 -16.85
CA PRO A 179 -7.06 -8.94 -17.59
C PRO A 179 -5.67 -8.90 -16.93
N CYS A 180 -4.88 -9.97 -17.10
CA CYS A 180 -3.53 -10.07 -16.56
C CYS A 180 -2.60 -8.93 -16.95
N GLY A 181 -2.74 -8.39 -18.16
CA GLY A 181 -1.98 -7.21 -18.58
C GLY A 181 -2.29 -5.92 -17.80
N LYS A 182 -3.40 -5.88 -17.06
CA LYS A 182 -3.83 -4.69 -16.29
C LYS A 182 -3.64 -4.83 -14.78
N TRP A 183 -2.90 -5.85 -14.33
CA TRP A 183 -2.77 -6.11 -12.89
C TRP A 183 -2.01 -5.06 -12.12
N LYS A 184 -1.02 -4.39 -12.72
CA LYS A 184 -0.30 -3.29 -12.05
C LYS A 184 -1.26 -2.16 -11.70
N GLN A 185 -2.03 -1.70 -12.68
CA GLN A 185 -3.06 -0.66 -12.53
C GLN A 185 -4.14 -1.08 -11.54
N PHE A 186 -4.59 -2.33 -11.62
CA PHE A 186 -5.53 -2.89 -10.65
C PHE A 186 -4.98 -2.89 -9.22
N LEU A 187 -3.78 -3.44 -9.01
CA LEU A 187 -3.17 -3.53 -7.69
C LEU A 187 -2.88 -2.15 -7.10
N GLN A 188 -2.51 -1.16 -7.94
CA GLN A 188 -2.34 0.22 -7.50
C GLN A 188 -3.67 0.79 -6.98
N CYS A 189 -4.73 0.73 -7.78
CA CYS A 189 -6.04 1.24 -7.38
C CYS A 189 -6.60 0.53 -6.13
N PHE A 190 -6.42 -0.80 -6.07
CA PHE A 190 -6.81 -1.61 -4.93
C PHE A 190 -6.02 -1.24 -3.66
N PHE A 191 -4.71 -1.01 -3.79
CA PHE A 191 -3.87 -0.58 -2.66
C PHE A 191 -4.30 0.80 -2.15
N GLU A 192 -4.54 1.77 -3.04
CA GLU A 192 -5.05 3.08 -2.66
C GLU A 192 -6.38 2.97 -1.90
N ALA A 193 -7.33 2.19 -2.43
CA ALA A 193 -8.62 1.96 -1.78
C ALA A 193 -8.46 1.34 -0.39
N HIS A 194 -7.53 0.38 -0.25
CA HIS A 194 -7.22 -0.22 1.05
C HIS A 194 -6.65 0.80 2.03
N VAL A 195 -5.65 1.60 1.64
CA VAL A 195 -5.02 2.58 2.54
C VAL A 195 -6.02 3.68 2.92
N LYS A 196 -6.81 4.19 1.98
CA LYS A 196 -7.92 5.14 2.25
C LYS A 196 -8.85 4.59 3.32
N ARG A 197 -9.31 3.35 3.15
CA ARG A 197 -10.17 2.68 4.12
C ARG A 197 -9.53 2.57 5.50
N GLU A 198 -8.26 2.19 5.59
CA GLU A 198 -7.58 2.06 6.89
C GLU A 198 -7.35 3.42 7.58
N ILE A 199 -7.09 4.49 6.83
CA ILE A 199 -7.01 5.85 7.38
C ILE A 199 -8.38 6.31 7.89
N SER A 200 -9.45 6.11 7.12
CA SER A 200 -10.81 6.47 7.56
C SER A 200 -11.25 5.75 8.82
N LYS A 201 -10.77 4.53 9.05
CA LYS A 201 -10.99 3.85 10.34
C LYS A 201 -10.30 4.56 11.49
N ILE A 202 -9.06 5.02 11.30
CA ILE A 202 -8.33 5.78 12.34
C ILE A 202 -9.11 7.07 12.63
N GLU A 203 -9.58 7.76 11.59
CA GLU A 203 -10.39 8.97 11.71
C GLU A 203 -11.68 8.73 12.53
N SER A 204 -12.33 7.59 12.32
CA SER A 204 -13.57 7.22 13.03
C SER A 204 -13.40 6.82 14.49
N LYS A 205 -12.17 6.55 14.96
CA LYS A 205 -11.90 6.03 16.32
C LYS A 205 -11.84 7.09 17.42
N GLY A 206 -12.04 8.38 17.10
CA GLY A 206 -12.10 9.47 18.09
C GLY A 206 -10.76 9.89 18.71
N CYS A 207 -9.66 9.18 18.45
CA CYS A 207 -8.32 9.51 18.96
C CYS A 207 -7.51 10.43 18.03
N VAL A 208 -8.12 10.98 16.98
CA VAL A 208 -7.42 11.80 15.98
C VAL A 208 -6.79 13.04 16.61
N ALA A 209 -7.51 13.74 17.49
CA ALA A 209 -7.02 14.94 18.15
C ALA A 209 -5.77 14.64 19.00
N GLU A 210 -5.77 13.52 19.73
CA GLU A 210 -4.63 13.09 20.54
C GLU A 210 -3.43 12.71 19.68
N ILE A 211 -3.64 12.01 18.57
CA ILE A 211 -2.57 11.65 17.62
C ILE A 211 -1.99 12.91 16.97
N ILE A 212 -2.83 13.87 16.59
CA ILE A 212 -2.37 15.12 15.96
C ILE A 212 -1.57 15.97 16.94
N ALA A 213 -1.93 15.96 18.23
CA ALA A 213 -1.27 16.70 19.28
C ALA A 213 -0.02 16.00 19.88
N ASP A 214 0.33 14.79 19.44
CA ASP A 214 1.52 14.09 19.92
C ASP A 214 2.79 14.84 19.48
N GLN A 215 3.54 15.36 20.45
CA GLN A 215 4.73 16.17 20.23
C GLN A 215 5.76 15.50 19.30
N ARG A 216 5.91 14.17 19.36
CA ARG A 216 6.87 13.43 18.53
C ARG A 216 6.42 13.40 17.06
N LEU A 217 5.11 13.35 16.82
CA LEU A 217 4.54 13.44 15.49
C LEU A 217 4.59 14.87 14.97
N ILE A 218 4.38 15.88 15.82
CA ILE A 218 4.56 17.29 15.44
C ILE A 218 6.00 17.53 14.98
N GLU A 219 6.99 17.12 15.76
CA GLU A 219 8.40 17.26 15.39
C GLU A 219 8.73 16.56 14.06
N LEU A 220 8.21 15.35 13.87
CA LEU A 220 8.39 14.62 12.62
C LEU A 220 7.74 15.35 11.43
N ARG A 221 6.55 15.94 11.63
CA ARG A 221 5.89 16.75 10.60
C ARG A 221 6.66 18.01 10.28
N ASP A 222 7.19 18.70 11.28
CA ASP A 222 7.99 19.90 11.06
C ASP A 222 9.23 19.58 10.24
N ILE A 223 9.87 18.44 10.49
CA ILE A 223 10.99 17.98 9.67
C ILE A 223 10.56 17.70 8.23
N VAL A 224 9.38 17.12 8.04
CA VAL A 224 8.82 16.81 6.72
C VAL A 224 8.40 18.06 5.95
N HIS A 225 7.76 19.04 6.60
CA HIS A 225 7.29 20.28 5.97
C HIS A 225 8.40 21.28 5.68
N LYS A 226 9.53 21.19 6.38
CA LYS A 226 10.73 22.00 6.10
C LYS A 226 11.49 21.54 4.86
N LYS A 227 11.15 20.38 4.31
CA LYS A 227 11.68 19.88 3.04
C LYS A 227 10.70 20.23 1.93
#